data_AF-A0A4R9PHG0-F1
#
_entry.id   AF-A0A4R9PHG0-F1
#
_cell.length_a   1.000
_cell.length_b   1.000
_cell.length_c   1.000
_cell.angle_alpha   90.00
_cell.angle_beta   90.00
_cell.angle_gamma   90.00
#
_symmetry.space_group_name_H-M   'P 1'
#
loop_
_entity.id
_entity.type
_entity.pdbx_description
1 polymer ?
#
loop_
_entity_poly.entity_id
_entity_poly.type
_entity_poly.pdbx_seq_one_letter_code
_entity_poly.pdbx_strand_id
1 'polypeptide(L)' 'MTLSGKRILLIIGGGIAAYKSLELIRRLRERAASVRVVMTSAAQEFVTTLPVGALSADHVFTQLFDRNDEHD' A
#
# COMPACT_ATOMS: atom_id res chain seq x y z
N MET A 1 5.94 1.52 20.87
CA MET A 1 4.77 0.61 20.88
C MET A 1 4.82 -0.28 19.66
N THR A 2 4.64 -1.59 19.83
CA THR A 2 4.64 -2.55 18.73
C THR A 2 3.23 -2.60 18.10
N LEU A 3 3.14 -2.85 16.79
CA LEU A 3 1.90 -3.10 16.04
C LEU A 3 1.80 -4.57 15.63
N SER A 4 2.49 -5.46 16.36
CA SER A 4 2.54 -6.89 16.06
C SER A 4 1.13 -7.49 15.98
N GLY A 5 0.90 -8.29 14.94
CA GLY A 5 -0.40 -8.91 14.66
C GLY A 5 -1.49 -7.96 14.14
N LYS A 6 -1.22 -6.66 14.00
CA LYS A 6 -2.18 -5.74 13.37
C LYS A 6 -2.16 -5.90 11.86
N ARG A 7 -3.36 -5.83 11.28
CA ARG A 7 -3.60 -5.81 9.83
C ARG A 7 -4.11 -4.43 9.45
N ILE A 8 -3.38 -3.72 8.61
CA ILE A 8 -3.67 -2.35 8.22
C ILE A 8 -3.96 -2.31 6.73
N LEU A 9 -5.12 -1.76 6.38
CA LEU A 9 -5.44 -1.36 5.01
C LEU A 9 -5.02 0.09 4.80
N LEU A 10 -4.10 0.33 3.88
CA LEU A 10 -3.64 1.66 3.51
C LEU A 10 -4.16 2.01 2.11
N ILE A 11 -5.03 3.01 2.02
CA ILE A 11 -5.55 3.52 0.74
C ILE A 11 -4.83 4.82 0.40
N ILE A 12 -4.17 4.87 -0.77
CA ILE A 12 -3.41 6.03 -1.23
C ILE A 12 -4.22 6.77 -2.31
N GLY A 13 -4.58 8.02 -1.99
CA GLY A 13 -5.26 8.95 -2.90
C GLY A 13 -4.29 9.86 -3.68
N GLY A 14 -4.82 10.57 -4.68
CA GLY A 14 -4.06 11.51 -5.52
C GLY A 14 -3.84 12.86 -4.86
N GLY A 15 -2.73 13.02 -4.14
CA GLY A 15 -2.31 14.30 -3.60
C GLY A 15 -0.80 14.36 -3.43
N ILE A 16 -0.26 15.56 -3.30
CA ILE A 16 1.20 15.78 -3.23
C ILE A 16 1.88 14.99 -2.10
N ALA A 17 1.15 14.62 -1.04
CA ALA A 17 1.67 13.82 0.06
C ALA A 17 1.79 12.31 -0.25
N ALA A 18 1.30 11.83 -1.40
CA ALA A 18 1.26 10.40 -1.73
C ALA A 18 2.64 9.74 -1.69
N TYR A 19 3.72 10.42 -2.12
CA TYR A 19 5.09 9.87 -2.04
C TYR A 19 5.54 9.58 -0.60
N LYS A 20 5.00 10.28 0.41
CA LYS A 20 5.31 10.04 1.82
C LYS A 20 4.73 8.73 2.34
N SER A 21 3.79 8.12 1.59
CA SER A 21 3.24 6.80 1.93
C SER A 21 4.32 5.72 1.98
N LEU A 22 5.39 5.83 1.18
CA LEU A 22 6.51 4.88 1.21
C LEU A 22 7.15 4.81 2.60
N GLU A 23 7.43 5.98 3.18
CA GLU A 23 7.99 6.09 4.53
C GLU A 23 7.01 5.60 5.60
N LEU A 24 5.70 5.85 5.40
CA LEU A 24 4.67 5.32 6.29
C LEU A 24 4.63 3.79 6.27
N ILE A 25 4.64 3.17 5.08
CA ILE A 25 4.63 1.71 4.92
C ILE A 25 5.84 1.10 5.62
N ARG A 26 7.04 1.64 5.38
CA ARG A 26 8.28 1.20 6.04
C ARG A 26 8.14 1.21 7.56
N ARG A 27 7.69 2.35 8.11
CA ARG A 27 7.49 2.53 9.56
C ARG A 27 6.45 1.59 10.15
N LEU A 28 5.37 1.30 9.44
CA LEU A 28 4.33 0.36 9.91
C LEU A 28 4.89 -1.07 9.99
N ARG A 29 5.65 -1.49 8.97
CA ARG A 29 6.27 -2.82 8.94
C ARG A 29 7.38 -3.00 9.94
N GLU A 30 8.20 -1.98 10.18
CA GLU A 30 9.20 -1.99 11.26
C GLU A 30 8.58 -2.19 12.64
N ARG A 31 7.30 -1.84 12.80
CA ARG A 31 6.52 -2.10 14.02
C ARG A 31 5.79 -3.45 13.99
N ALA A 32 6.11 -4.33 13.04
CA ALA A 32 5.51 -5.65 12.84
C ALA A 32 4.01 -5.64 12.44
N ALA A 33 3.52 -4.54 11.85
CA ALA A 33 2.21 -4.55 11.21
C ALA A 33 2.28 -5.23 9.83
N SER A 34 1.22 -5.96 9.47
CA SER A 34 0.95 -6.33 8.08
C SER A 34 0.21 -5.18 7.40
N VAL A 35 0.66 -4.80 6.20
CA VAL A 35 0.14 -3.64 5.49
C VAL A 35 -0.27 -4.07 4.09
N ARG A 36 -1.57 -3.97 3.80
CA ARG A 36 -2.13 -4.16 2.47
C ARG A 36 -2.44 -2.81 1.85
N VAL A 37 -2.05 -2.59 0.61
CA VAL A 37 -2.15 -1.28 -0.03
C VAL A 37 -3.14 -1.29 -1.18
N VAL A 38 -3.93 -0.23 -1.28
CA VAL A 38 -4.78 0.10 -2.43
C VAL A 38 -4.36 1.46 -2.95
N MET A 39 -4.16 1.60 -4.26
CA MET A 39 -3.78 2.87 -4.90
C MET A 39 -4.87 3.30 -5.89
N THR A 40 -5.30 4.55 -5.77
CA THR A 40 -6.10 5.19 -6.83
C THR A 40 -5.26 5.45 -8.08
N SER A 41 -5.88 5.61 -9.25
CA SER A 41 -5.17 6.05 -10.47
C SER A 41 -4.45 7.39 -10.25
N ALA A 42 -5.10 8.33 -9.56
CA ALA A 42 -4.49 9.63 -9.26
C ALA A 42 -3.28 9.54 -8.31
N ALA A 43 -3.23 8.54 -7.41
CA ALA A 43 -2.04 8.31 -6.58
C ALA A 43 -0.84 7.82 -7.40
N GLN A 44 -1.10 7.06 -8.46
CA GLN A 44 -0.07 6.49 -9.33
C GLN A 44 0.69 7.56 -10.12
N GLU A 45 0.10 8.74 -10.32
CA GLU A 45 0.76 9.93 -10.88
C GLU A 45 1.83 10.53 -9.95
N PHE A 46 1.75 10.27 -8.64
CA PHE A 46 2.69 10.80 -7.64
C PHE A 46 3.69 9.76 -7.13
N VAL A 47 3.31 8.48 -7.12
CA VAL A 47 4.15 7.36 -6.66
C VAL A 47 3.78 6.09 -7.41
N THR A 48 4.77 5.36 -7.91
CA THR A 48 4.52 4.14 -8.69
C THR A 48 4.26 2.92 -7.80
N THR A 49 3.66 1.88 -8.37
CA THR A 49 3.27 0.65 -7.66
C THR A 49 4.45 -0.20 -7.19
N LEU A 50 5.53 -0.25 -7.97
CA LEU A 50 6.72 -1.07 -7.67
C LEU A 50 7.33 -0.80 -6.28
N PRO A 51 7.69 0.45 -5.91
CA PRO A 51 8.25 0.72 -4.58
C PRO A 51 7.22 0.48 -3.46
N VAL A 52 5.93 0.69 -3.71
CA VAL A 52 4.86 0.40 -2.75
C VAL A 52 4.76 -1.10 -2.46
N GLY A 53 4.81 -1.95 -3.50
CA GLY A 53 4.80 -3.40 -3.36
C GLY A 53 6.06 -3.91 -2.66
N ALA A 54 7.23 -3.41 -3.04
CA ALA A 54 8.49 -3.78 -2.39
C ALA A 54 8.50 -3.44 -0.89
N LEU A 55 8.00 -2.25 -0.53
CA LEU A 55 7.96 -1.82 0.87
C LEU A 55 6.85 -2.51 1.66
N SER A 56 5.69 -2.80 1.09
CA SER A 56 4.61 -3.50 1.80
C SER A 56 4.87 -5.00 1.94
N ALA A 57 5.63 -5.59 1.01
CA ALA A 57 5.77 -7.04 0.82
C ALA A 57 4.42 -7.76 0.74
N ASP A 58 3.44 -7.10 0.12
CA ASP A 58 2.12 -7.63 -0.21
C ASP A 58 1.74 -7.13 -1.61
N HIS A 59 0.71 -7.73 -2.19
CA HIS A 59 0.11 -7.26 -3.43
C HIS A 59 -0.47 -5.85 -3.28
N VAL A 60 -0.35 -5.04 -4.34
CA VAL A 60 -0.86 -3.67 -4.38
C VAL A 60 -2.04 -3.61 -5.34
N PHE A 61 -3.22 -3.42 -4.78
CA PHE A 61 -4.45 -3.33 -5.56
C PHE A 61 -4.54 -1.94 -6.19
N THR A 62 -4.82 -1.89 -7.49
CA THR A 62 -4.90 -0.62 -8.23
C THR A 62 -6.22 -0.43 -8.97
N GLN A 63 -6.93 -1.53 -9.23
CA GLN A 63 -8.21 -1.57 -9.92
C GLN A 63 -9.17 -2.44 -9.12
N LEU A 64 -10.45 -2.08 -9.13
CA LEU A 64 -11.48 -2.85 -8.44
C LEU A 64 -11.78 -4.18 -9.14
N PHE A 65 -11.60 -4.24 -10.46
CA PHE A 65 -11.92 -5.38 -11.31
C PHE A 65 -10.67 -5.87 -12.06
N ASP A 66 -9.64 -6.27 -11.32
CA ASP A 66 -8.47 -6.94 -11.89
C ASP A 66 -8.72 -8.46 -11.92
N ARG A 67 -8.63 -9.06 -13.10
CA ARG A 67 -8.83 -10.51 -13.27
C ARG A 67 -7.78 -11.34 -12.53
N ASN A 68 -6.60 -10.78 -12.27
CA ASN A 68 -5.56 -11.47 -11.50
C ASN A 68 -5.87 -11.46 -9.99
N ASP A 69 -6.76 -10.57 -9.55
CA ASP A 69 -7.16 -10.41 -8.15
C ASP A 69 -8.51 -11.09 -7.84
N GLU A 70 -9.14 -11.69 -8.85
CA GLU A 70 -10.31 -12.54 -8.68
C GLU A 70 -9.89 -13.87 -8.03
N HIS A 71 -10.57 -14.22 -6.93
CA HIS A 71 -10.43 -15.52 -6.29
C HIS A 71 -11.68 -16.35 -6.61
N ASP A 72 -11.50 -17.52 -7.24
CA ASP A 72 -12.54 -18.53 -7.47
C ASP A 72 -13.05 -19.18 -6.16
#